data_AF-A0A968BXQ4-F1
#
_entry.id   AF-A0A968BXQ4-F1
#
_cell.length_a   1.000
_cell.length_b   1.000
_cell.length_c   1.000
_cell.angle_alpha   90.00
_cell.angle_beta   90.00
_cell.angle_gamma   90.00
#
_symmetry.space_group_name_H-M   'P 1'
#
loop_
_entity.id
_entity.type
_entity.pdbx_description
1 polymer ?
#
loop_
_entity_poly.entity_id
_entity_poly.type
_entity_poly.pdbx_seq_one_letter_code
_entity_poly.pdbx_strand_id
1 'polypeptide(L)'
;MLIFDEAALARAAAKYGRAVAHTTRMYRHLASAMGGRSFELEVSVDETETPTSPHEHYYVASELKRLGVQWVSLAPRYVGRFEKGVDYIGDLDQFDREMAK
;
A
#
# COMPACT_ATOMS: atom_id res chain seq x y z
N MET A 1 -16.26 1.58 -10.28
CA MET A 1 -16.19 2.65 -9.26
C MET A 1 -16.13 1.98 -7.90
N LEU A 2 -15.08 2.24 -7.10
CA LEU A 2 -14.91 1.63 -5.78
C LEU A 2 -15.84 2.33 -4.77
N ILE A 3 -16.66 1.57 -4.04
CA ILE A 3 -17.60 2.12 -3.04
C ILE A 3 -17.15 1.69 -1.66
N PHE A 4 -17.03 2.65 -0.74
CA PHE A 4 -16.73 2.38 0.67
C PHE A 4 -18.01 2.43 1.49
N ASP A 5 -18.34 1.32 2.14
CA ASP A 5 -19.20 1.37 3.31
C ASP A 5 -18.37 1.73 4.55
N GLU A 6 -19.06 2.00 5.66
CA GLU A 6 -18.43 2.39 6.92
C GLU A 6 -17.46 1.32 7.43
N ALA A 7 -17.80 0.03 7.28
CA ALA A 7 -16.99 -1.07 7.75
C ALA A 7 -15.68 -1.22 6.95
N ALA A 8 -15.74 -1.08 5.63
CA ALA A 8 -14.59 -1.13 4.74
C ALA A 8 -13.63 0.03 5.03
N LEU A 9 -14.16 1.24 5.21
CA LEU A 9 -13.36 2.42 5.55
C LEU A 9 -12.71 2.26 6.94
N ALA A 10 -13.49 1.87 7.95
CA ALA A 10 -13.01 1.68 9.31
C ALA A 10 -11.92 0.59 9.37
N ARG A 11 -12.10 -0.52 8.64
CA ARG A 11 -11.12 -1.61 8.56
C ARG A 11 -9.81 -1.15 7.91
N ALA A 12 -9.90 -0.44 6.78
CA ALA A 12 -8.72 0.10 6.11
C ALA A 12 -7.97 1.11 7.00
N ALA A 13 -8.69 2.01 7.66
CA ALA A 13 -8.14 2.96 8.60
C ALA A 13 -7.47 2.28 9.82
N ALA A 14 -8.11 1.25 10.37
CA ALA A 14 -7.57 0.49 11.50
C ALA A 14 -6.27 -0.24 11.13
N LYS A 15 -6.23 -0.88 9.95
CA LYS A 15 -5.04 -1.60 9.48
C LYS A 15 -3.90 -0.66 9.09
N TYR A 16 -4.18 0.38 8.30
CA TYR A 16 -3.14 1.16 7.62
C TYR A 16 -2.97 2.59 8.11
N GLY A 17 -3.87 3.14 8.94
CA GLY A 17 -3.78 4.55 9.38
C GLY A 17 -2.46 4.88 10.08
N ARG A 18 -1.95 3.96 10.91
CA ARG A 18 -0.63 4.12 11.56
C ARG A 18 0.53 4.06 10.56
N ALA A 19 0.44 3.17 9.57
CA ALA A 19 1.44 3.05 8.52
C ALA A 19 1.50 4.33 7.67
N VAL A 20 0.36 4.84 7.21
CA VAL A 20 0.27 6.11 6.48
C VAL A 20 0.87 7.27 7.28
N ALA A 21 0.52 7.37 8.56
CA ALA A 21 1.07 8.41 9.44
C ALA A 21 2.59 8.29 9.60
N HIS A 22 3.11 7.06 9.71
CA HIS A 22 4.54 6.80 9.81
C HIS A 22 5.28 7.16 8.52
N THR A 23 4.81 6.66 7.38
CA THR A 23 5.37 6.97 6.06
C THR A 23 5.39 8.48 5.80
N THR A 24 4.32 9.19 6.17
CA THR A 24 4.26 10.66 6.04
C THR A 24 5.33 11.35 6.87
N ARG A 25 5.57 10.91 8.12
CA ARG A 25 6.65 11.46 8.96
C ARG A 25 8.01 11.20 8.34
N MET A 26 8.24 9.98 7.83
CA MET A 26 9.51 9.63 7.19
C MET A 26 9.75 10.42 5.90
N TYR A 27 8.73 10.57 5.06
CA TYR A 27 8.81 11.39 3.85
C TYR A 27 9.21 12.84 4.17
N ARG A 28 8.57 13.47 5.16
CA ARG A 28 8.90 14.84 5.57
C ARG A 28 10.33 14.96 6.10
N HIS A 29 10.77 13.97 6.87
CA HIS A 29 12.15 13.91 7.36
C HIS A 29 13.15 13.81 6.21
N LEU A 30 12.91 12.89 5.25
CA LEU A 30 13.75 12.73 4.07
C LEU A 30 13.76 13.98 3.21
N ALA A 31 12.61 14.60 2.93
CA ALA A 31 12.52 15.84 2.16
C ALA A 31 13.35 16.96 2.80
N SER A 32 13.30 17.09 4.13
CA SER A 32 14.13 18.05 4.86
C SER A 32 15.62 17.71 4.78
N ALA A 33 16.00 16.45 4.95
CA ALA A 33 17.40 16.01 4.94
C ALA A 33 18.03 16.06 3.54
N MET A 34 17.23 15.86 2.50
CA MET A 34 17.69 15.90 1.11
C MET A 34 17.96 17.33 0.64
N GLY A 35 17.29 18.34 1.22
CA GLY A 35 17.61 19.75 1.00
C GLY A 35 17.51 20.18 -0.46
N GLY A 36 16.54 19.63 -1.20
CA GLY A 36 16.33 19.89 -2.62
C GLY A 36 16.96 18.88 -3.58
N ARG A 37 17.76 17.91 -3.08
CA ARG A 37 18.18 16.75 -3.87
C ARG A 37 16.98 15.83 -4.14
N SER A 38 16.94 15.22 -5.32
CA SER A 38 15.92 14.23 -5.66
C SER A 38 16.08 12.95 -4.83
N PHE A 39 14.96 12.31 -4.53
CA PHE A 39 14.89 10.98 -3.96
C PHE A 39 13.59 10.32 -4.42
N GLU A 40 13.61 8.99 -4.44
CA GLU A 40 12.43 8.18 -4.72
C GLU A 40 11.99 7.53 -3.41
N LEU A 41 10.67 7.49 -3.21
CA LEU A 41 10.06 6.78 -2.11
C LEU A 41 9.20 5.66 -2.68
N GLU A 42 9.52 4.43 -2.30
CA GLU A 42 8.63 3.28 -2.43
C GLU A 42 7.91 3.06 -1.09
N VAL A 43 6.63 2.72 -1.17
CA VAL A 43 5.85 2.29 -0.01
C VAL A 43 5.54 0.81 -0.17
N SER A 44 5.95 -0.02 0.78
CA SER A 44 5.63 -1.46 0.74
C SER A 44 4.78 -1.91 1.90
N VAL A 45 3.79 -2.77 1.62
CA VAL A 45 2.94 -3.48 2.59
C VAL A 45 2.78 -4.97 2.22
N ASP A 46 3.69 -5.50 1.41
CA ASP A 46 3.71 -6.86 0.86
C ASP A 46 4.11 -7.95 1.87
N GLU A 47 4.80 -7.59 2.96
CA GLU A 47 5.17 -8.48 4.06
C GLU A 47 4.17 -8.42 5.23
N THR A 48 2.87 -8.43 4.92
CA THR A 48 1.80 -8.45 5.92
C THR A 48 1.05 -9.80 5.94
N GLU A 49 0.47 -10.14 7.10
CA GLU A 49 -0.22 -11.43 7.30
C GLU A 49 -1.48 -11.58 6.43
N THR A 50 -2.15 -10.48 6.09
CA THR A 50 -3.40 -10.47 5.33
C THR A 50 -3.22 -9.80 3.98
N PRO A 51 -3.80 -10.32 2.88
CA PRO A 51 -3.85 -9.62 1.61
C PRO A 51 -4.36 -8.18 1.74
N THR A 52 -3.81 -7.30 0.91
CA THR A 52 -4.25 -5.92 0.76
C THR A 52 -5.42 -5.91 -0.20
N SER A 53 -6.63 -5.63 0.29
CA SER A 53 -7.81 -5.48 -0.57
C SER A 53 -7.71 -4.21 -1.44
N PRO A 54 -8.46 -4.12 -2.56
CA PRO A 54 -8.52 -2.89 -3.37
C PRO A 54 -8.93 -1.64 -2.58
N HIS A 55 -9.86 -1.78 -1.62
CA HIS A 55 -10.25 -0.70 -0.69
C HIS A 55 -9.10 -0.23 0.18
N GLU A 56 -8.32 -1.17 0.71
CA GLU A 56 -7.16 -0.85 1.53
C GLU A 56 -6.03 -0.21 0.71
N HIS A 57 -5.78 -0.71 -0.50
CA HIS A 57 -4.84 -0.09 -1.44
C HIS A 57 -5.25 1.36 -1.73
N TYR A 58 -6.50 1.58 -2.14
CA TYR A 58 -7.02 2.92 -2.41
C TYR A 58 -6.94 3.82 -1.18
N TYR A 59 -7.28 3.31 0.01
CA TYR A 59 -7.17 4.06 1.26
C TYR A 59 -5.74 4.55 1.52
N VAL A 60 -4.73 3.66 1.38
CA VAL A 60 -3.32 4.04 1.55
C VAL A 60 -2.91 5.10 0.55
N ALA A 61 -3.18 4.88 -0.74
CA ALA A 61 -2.79 5.81 -1.80
C ALA A 61 -3.48 7.18 -1.66
N SER A 62 -4.79 7.19 -1.39
CA SER A 62 -5.55 8.44 -1.22
C SER A 62 -5.10 9.24 -0.01
N GLU A 63 -4.82 8.60 1.12
CA GLU A 63 -4.37 9.30 2.32
C GLU A 63 -2.93 9.81 2.20
N LEU A 64 -2.02 9.04 1.60
CA LEU A 64 -0.67 9.51 1.29
C LEU A 64 -0.71 10.73 0.36
N LYS A 65 -1.57 10.70 -0.68
CA LYS A 65 -1.80 11.84 -1.58
C LYS A 65 -2.33 13.04 -0.81
N ARG A 66 -3.35 12.84 0.02
CA ARG A 66 -3.98 13.89 0.85
C ARG A 66 -2.97 14.55 1.78
N LEU A 67 -2.00 13.79 2.28
CA LEU A 67 -0.95 14.26 3.18
C LEU A 67 0.28 14.84 2.46
N GLY A 68 0.26 14.88 1.13
CA GLY A 68 1.30 15.48 0.29
C GLY A 68 2.54 14.61 0.07
N VAL A 69 2.47 13.32 0.37
CA VAL A 69 3.58 12.39 0.11
C VAL A 69 3.70 12.19 -1.40
N GLN A 70 4.93 12.16 -1.93
CA GLN A 70 5.22 11.75 -3.30
C GLN A 70 5.94 10.40 -3.27
N TRP A 71 5.44 9.43 -4.03
CA TRP A 71 5.99 8.07 -4.12
C TRP A 71 5.98 7.60 -5.56
N VAL A 72 6.88 6.67 -5.89
CA VAL A 72 7.01 6.10 -7.23
C VAL A 72 6.26 4.76 -7.37
N SER A 73 6.14 4.03 -6.28
CA SER A 73 5.53 2.69 -6.23
C SER A 73 4.84 2.44 -4.88
N LEU A 74 3.79 1.64 -4.92
CA LEU A 74 3.13 1.06 -3.75
C LEU A 74 3.02 -0.45 -3.96
N ALA A 75 3.72 -1.24 -3.15
CA ALA A 75 3.74 -2.69 -3.25
C ALA A 75 2.72 -3.33 -2.27
N PRO A 76 1.58 -3.84 -2.77
CA PRO A 76 0.56 -4.48 -1.92
C PRO A 76 0.89 -5.95 -1.61
N ARG A 77 0.26 -6.51 -0.59
CA ARG A 77 0.20 -7.96 -0.37
C ARG A 77 -0.88 -8.56 -1.26
N TYR A 78 -0.51 -9.29 -2.30
CA TYR A 78 -1.47 -10.02 -3.13
C TYR A 78 -2.00 -11.29 -2.43
N VAL A 79 -3.07 -11.87 -2.99
CA VAL A 79 -3.51 -13.22 -2.65
C VAL A 79 -2.43 -14.26 -2.99
N GLY A 80 -2.51 -15.43 -2.37
CA GLY A 80 -1.48 -16.46 -2.50
C GLY A 80 -0.18 -16.10 -1.78
N ARG A 81 0.94 -16.68 -2.22
CA ARG A 81 2.27 -16.42 -1.66
C ARG A 81 3.32 -16.27 -2.74
N PHE A 82 4.14 -15.23 -2.57
CA PHE A 82 5.36 -14.98 -3.32
C PHE A 82 6.54 -15.27 -2.39
N GLU A 83 7.03 -16.50 -2.42
CA GLU A 83 8.15 -16.96 -1.58
C GLU A 83 9.48 -16.85 -2.34
N LYS A 84 10.57 -16.65 -1.61
CA LYS A 84 11.89 -16.45 -2.22
C LYS A 84 12.36 -17.74 -2.91
N GLY A 85 12.65 -17.64 -4.22
CA GLY A 85 13.27 -18.73 -4.98
C GLY A 85 12.31 -19.82 -5.47
N VAL A 86 11.01 -19.60 -5.39
CA VAL A 86 9.98 -20.51 -5.90
C VAL A 86 8.94 -19.75 -6.72
N ASP A 87 8.18 -20.48 -7.53
CA ASP A 87 7.06 -19.92 -8.28
C ASP A 87 5.88 -19.56 -7.37
N TYR A 88 4.91 -18.82 -7.90
CA TYR A 88 3.71 -18.42 -7.18
C TYR A 88 2.97 -19.63 -6.59
N ILE A 89 2.55 -19.48 -5.33
CA ILE A 89 1.78 -20.51 -4.63
C ILE A 89 0.37 -19.98 -4.36
N GLY A 90 -0.60 -20.46 -5.13
CA GLY A 90 -2.02 -20.11 -4.97
C GLY A 90 -2.86 -20.41 -6.21
N ASP A 91 -4.08 -19.88 -6.24
CA ASP A 91 -4.96 -19.89 -7.42
C ASP A 91 -4.59 -18.73 -8.35
N LEU A 92 -4.20 -19.04 -9.58
CA LEU A 92 -3.82 -18.06 -10.60
C LEU A 92 -5.03 -17.28 -11.14
N ASP A 93 -6.18 -17.94 -11.32
CA ASP A 93 -7.39 -17.26 -11.78
C ASP A 93 -7.87 -16.26 -10.72
N GLN A 94 -7.69 -16.59 -9.43
CA GLN A 94 -7.96 -15.64 -8.34
C GLN A 94 -6.98 -14.47 -8.36
N PHE A 95 -5.70 -14.74 -8.56
CA PHE A 95 -4.67 -13.69 -8.65
C PHE A 95 -4.97 -12.71 -9.79
N ASP A 96 -5.25 -13.21 -10.99
CA ASP A 96 -5.57 -12.38 -12.17
C ASP A 96 -6.80 -11.49 -11.93
N ARG A 97 -7.85 -12.04 -11.30
CA ARG A 97 -9.05 -11.27 -10.93
C ARG A 97 -8.78 -10.18 -9.92
N GLU A 98 -7.89 -10.39 -8.95
CA GLU A 98 -7.53 -9.36 -7.96
C GLU A 98 -6.58 -8.32 -8.54
N MET A 99 -5.63 -8.73 -9.39
CA MET A 99 -4.66 -7.84 -10.03
C MET A 99 -5.32 -6.83 -10.99
N ALA A 100 -6.43 -7.23 -11.64
CA ALA A 100 -7.15 -6.38 -12.58
C ALA A 100 -8.06 -5.31 -11.92
N LYS A 101 -8.18 -5.28 -10.59
CA LYS A 101 -9.02 -4.34 -9.84
C LYS A 101 -8.27 -3.07 -9.47
#